data_AF-A0A6A1R0M3-F1
#
_entry.id   AF-A0A6A1R0M3-F1
#
_cell.length_a   1.000
_cell.length_b   1.000
_cell.length_c   1.000
_cell.angle_alpha   90.00
_cell.angle_beta   90.00
_cell.angle_gamma   90.00
#
_symmetry.space_group_name_H-M   'P 1'
#
loop_
_entity.id
_entity.type
_entity.pdbx_description
1 polymer ?
#
loop_
_entity_poly.entity_id
_entity_poly.type
_entity_poly.pdbx_seq_one_letter_code
_entity_poly.pdbx_strand_id
1 'polypeptide(L)'
;MAADMSECIYEKMDFGQLALEKLGNVPENFRLYVAGIKPEPPKEWTHMEVTGAEFRAPKAGPNQGKLSIMVPGTRRSVKLMRAELEEYRASTVVTKESSA
;
A
#
# COMPACT_ATOMS: atom_id res chain seq x y z
N MET A 1 20.15 -3.68 -7.68
CA MET A 1 19.74 -3.01 -6.43
C MET A 1 18.71 -3.89 -5.74
N ALA A 2 18.98 -4.35 -4.52
CA ALA A 2 17.96 -5.05 -3.74
C ALA A 2 16.93 -4.02 -3.29
N ALA A 3 15.65 -4.28 -3.59
CA ALA A 3 14.56 -3.40 -3.19
C ALA A 3 14.38 -3.53 -1.68
N ASP A 4 14.79 -2.50 -0.93
CA ASP A 4 14.56 -2.40 0.50
C ASP A 4 13.12 -1.94 0.72
N MET A 5 12.28 -2.79 1.31
CA MET A 5 10.88 -2.50 1.62
C MET A 5 10.73 -1.95 3.05
N SER A 6 11.80 -1.42 3.66
CA SER A 6 11.70 -0.78 4.98
C SER A 6 10.96 0.56 4.88
N GLU A 7 10.93 1.17 3.69
CA GLU A 7 10.19 2.40 3.44
C GLU A 7 8.72 2.14 3.12
N CYS A 8 7.85 2.62 4.00
CA CYS A 8 6.39 2.60 3.84
C CYS A 8 5.89 3.67 2.85
N ILE A 9 6.44 3.74 1.63
CA ILE A 9 6.18 4.84 0.69
C ILE A 9 4.70 4.90 0.32
N TYR A 10 4.11 3.78 -0.08
CA TYR A 10 2.70 3.75 -0.46
C TYR A 10 1.77 3.99 0.72
N GLU A 11 2.13 3.54 1.92
CA GLU A 11 1.33 3.73 3.14
C GLU A 11 1.21 5.21 3.55
N LYS A 12 2.11 6.07 3.06
CA LYS A 12 2.04 7.53 3.25
C LYS A 12 1.10 8.24 2.28
N MET A 13 0.63 7.55 1.24
CA MET A 13 -0.27 8.09 0.23
C MET A 13 -1.73 7.77 0.58
N ASP A 14 -2.68 8.62 0.18
CA ASP A 14 -4.11 8.45 0.52
C ASP A 14 -4.63 7.04 0.15
N PHE A 15 -4.25 6.55 -1.04
CA PHE A 15 -4.68 5.23 -1.49
C PHE A 15 -4.05 4.09 -0.69
N GLY A 16 -2.85 4.27 -0.14
CA GLY A 16 -2.20 3.25 0.68
C GLY A 16 -2.83 3.18 2.05
N GLN A 17 -3.19 4.33 2.64
CA GLN A 17 -3.93 4.36 3.90
C GLN A 17 -5.31 3.71 3.75
N LEU A 18 -6.07 4.09 2.72
CA LEU A 18 -7.37 3.46 2.42
C LEU A 18 -7.23 1.96 2.11
N ALA A 19 -6.16 1.56 1.41
CA ALA A 19 -5.87 0.15 1.15
C ALA A 19 -5.62 -0.63 2.45
N LEU A 20 -4.84 -0.07 3.38
CA LEU A 20 -4.59 -0.68 4.69
C LEU A 20 -5.88 -0.78 5.52
N GLU A 21 -6.70 0.27 5.54
CA GLU A 21 -7.99 0.25 6.24
C GLU A 21 -8.90 -0.86 5.73
N LYS A 22 -8.97 -1.05 4.41
CA LYS A 22 -9.75 -2.14 3.80
C LYS A 22 -9.13 -3.53 3.99
N LEU A 23 -7.80 -3.62 3.98
CA LEU A 23 -7.10 -4.88 4.27
C LEU A 23 -7.25 -5.28 5.74
N GLY A 24 -7.61 -4.32 6.61
CA GLY A 24 -7.88 -4.52 8.02
C GLY A 24 -6.61 -4.89 8.77
N ASN A 25 -6.67 -5.98 9.55
CA ASN A 25 -5.52 -6.42 10.32
C ASN A 25 -4.44 -7.04 9.40
N VAL A 26 -3.32 -6.35 9.27
CA VAL A 26 -2.14 -6.79 8.52
C VAL A 26 -0.94 -6.98 9.44
N PRO A 27 -0.02 -7.92 9.14
CA PRO A 27 1.22 -8.08 9.90
C PRO A 27 2.07 -6.80 9.97
N GLU A 28 2.90 -6.65 11.00
CA GLU A 28 3.77 -5.47 11.20
C GLU A 28 4.72 -5.20 10.00
N ASN A 29 5.22 -6.28 9.38
CA ASN A 29 6.09 -6.19 8.21
C ASN A 29 5.33 -6.30 6.88
N PHE A 30 4.01 -6.09 6.91
CA PHE A 30 3.22 -6.01 5.69
C PHE A 30 3.48 -4.69 4.98
N ARG A 31 3.91 -4.78 3.73
CA ARG A 31 4.21 -3.62 2.89
C ARG A 31 3.40 -3.69 1.62
N LEU A 32 2.76 -2.59 1.28
CA LEU A 32 2.22 -2.37 -0.05
C LEU A 32 3.43 -2.22 -1.00
N TYR A 33 3.41 -2.90 -2.14
CA TYR A 33 4.53 -2.89 -3.08
C TYR A 33 4.10 -2.72 -4.54
N VAL A 34 2.79 -2.78 -4.84
CA VAL A 34 2.24 -2.44 -6.16
C VAL A 34 0.96 -1.64 -5.98
N ALA A 35 0.85 -0.54 -6.71
CA ALA A 35 -0.41 0.17 -6.93
C ALA A 35 -0.56 0.43 -8.43
N GLY A 36 -1.71 0.07 -8.99
CA GLY A 36 -1.98 0.21 -10.42
C GLY A 36 -3.40 0.71 -10.65
N ILE A 37 -3.54 1.76 -11.45
CA ILE A 37 -4.84 2.26 -11.90
C ILE A 37 -5.37 1.33 -12.99
N LYS A 38 -6.64 0.92 -12.87
CA LYS A 38 -7.31 0.05 -13.83
C LYS A 38 -8.73 0.55 -14.18
N PRO A 39 -9.20 0.30 -15.42
CA PRO A 39 -8.42 -0.22 -16.56
C PRO A 39 -7.31 0.76 -17.00
N GLU A 40 -6.27 0.22 -17.63
CA GLU A 40 -5.15 1.01 -18.14
C GLU A 40 -5.60 1.90 -19.31
N PRO A 41 -4.92 3.05 -19.54
CA PRO A 41 -5.20 3.91 -20.68
C PRO A 41 -5.18 3.11 -22.01
N PRO A 42 -6.03 3.46 -22.99
CA PRO A 42 -6.85 4.68 -23.10
C PRO A 42 -8.23 4.60 -22.45
N LYS A 43 -8.56 3.52 -21.73
CA LYS A 43 -9.86 3.39 -21.07
C LYS A 43 -9.95 4.32 -19.87
N GLU A 44 -11.15 4.80 -19.57
CA GLU A 44 -11.38 5.59 -18.36
C GLU A 44 -11.11 4.73 -17.12
N TRP A 45 -10.31 5.27 -16.20
CA TRP A 45 -9.97 4.56 -14.98
C TRP A 45 -11.16 4.50 -14.03
N THR A 46 -11.43 3.31 -13.49
CA THR A 46 -12.59 3.06 -12.63
C THR A 46 -12.17 2.70 -11.21
N HIS A 47 -11.01 2.07 -11.04
CA HIS A 47 -10.50 1.64 -9.74
C HIS A 47 -8.97 1.60 -9.72
N MET A 48 -8.40 1.53 -8.53
CA MET A 48 -6.99 1.27 -8.30
C MET A 48 -6.86 -0.09 -7.60
N GLU A 49 -6.01 -0.96 -8.12
CA GLU A 49 -5.63 -2.20 -7.45
C GLU A 49 -4.34 -1.98 -6.66
N VAL A 50 -4.41 -2.17 -5.35
CA VAL A 50 -3.25 -2.07 -4.46
C VAL A 50 -2.93 -3.44 -3.92
N THR A 51 -1.69 -3.87 -4.04
CA THR A 51 -1.20 -5.17 -3.56
C THR A 51 -0.12 -4.96 -2.51
N GLY A 52 -0.24 -5.70 -1.42
CA GLY A 52 0.80 -5.83 -0.41
C GLY A 52 1.13 -7.28 -0.08
N ALA A 53 2.20 -7.46 0.66
CA ALA A 53 2.62 -8.74 1.21
C ALA A 53 3.44 -8.51 2.47
N GLU A 54 3.59 -9.55 3.28
CA GLU A 54 4.55 -9.53 4.38
C GLU A 54 5.96 -9.69 3.82
N PHE A 55 6.88 -8.88 4.31
CA PHE A 55 8.29 -9.01 4.01
C PHE A 55 9.05 -9.40 5.27
N ARG A 56 10.18 -10.10 5.10
CA ARG A 56 11.09 -10.42 6.19
C ARG A 56 12.53 -10.12 5.81
N ALA A 57 13.36 -9.89 6.81
CA ALA A 57 14.79 -9.76 6.63
C ALA A 57 15.44 -11.12 6.34
N PRO A 58 16.38 -11.23 5.38
CA PRO A 58 17.20 -12.42 5.22
C PRO A 58 18.05 -12.67 6.47
N LYS A 59 18.18 -13.94 6.86
CA LYS A 59 19.02 -14.36 7.99
C LYS A 59 20.52 -14.26 7.70
N ALA A 60 20.92 -14.23 6.42
CA ALA A 60 22.31 -14.11 5.99
C ALA A 60 22.41 -13.48 4.59
N GLY A 61 23.57 -12.90 4.27
CA GLY A 61 23.90 -12.36 2.94
C GLY A 61 24.00 -10.83 2.89
N PRO A 62 24.31 -10.25 1.72
CA PRO A 62 24.59 -8.80 1.57
C PRO A 62 23.38 -7.89 1.85
N ASN A 63 22.18 -8.46 1.97
CA ASN A 63 20.94 -7.74 2.30
C ASN A 63 20.46 -8.02 3.74
N GLN A 64 21.29 -8.62 4.59
CA GLN A 64 20.95 -8.88 5.99
C GLN A 64 20.50 -7.59 6.69
N GLY A 65 19.35 -7.64 7.36
CA GLY A 65 18.72 -6.48 8.00
C GLY A 65 17.74 -5.69 7.11
N LYS A 66 17.71 -5.93 5.79
CA LYS A 66 16.77 -5.28 4.86
C LYS A 66 15.50 -6.08 4.71
N LEU A 67 14.34 -5.43 4.79
CA LEU A 67 13.04 -6.05 4.48
C LEU A 67 12.97 -6.31 2.96
N SER A 68 13.41 -7.49 2.51
CA SER A 68 13.52 -7.76 1.06
C SER A 68 13.00 -9.13 0.63
N ILE A 69 12.64 -10.02 1.56
CA ILE A 69 12.07 -11.34 1.23
C ILE A 69 10.56 -11.29 1.41
N MET A 70 9.81 -11.36 0.30
CA MET A 70 8.36 -11.56 0.34
C MET A 70 8.04 -12.93 0.94
N VAL A 71 7.19 -12.98 1.96
CA VAL A 71 6.73 -14.22 2.58
C VAL A 71 5.66 -14.85 1.68
N PRO A 72 5.85 -16.08 1.17
CA PRO A 72 4.87 -16.72 0.30
C PRO A 72 3.54 -16.94 1.03
N GLY A 73 2.43 -16.76 0.32
CA GLY A 73 1.07 -16.91 0.88
C GLY A 73 0.54 -15.67 1.62
N THR A 74 1.34 -14.62 1.80
CA THR A 74 0.91 -13.39 2.49
C THR A 74 0.45 -12.29 1.54
N ARG A 75 0.47 -12.54 0.23
CA ARG A 75 0.04 -11.59 -0.80
C ARG A 75 -1.46 -11.30 -0.64
N ARG A 76 -1.81 -10.03 -0.44
CA ARG A 76 -3.20 -9.55 -0.42
C ARG A 76 -3.34 -8.36 -1.37
N SER A 77 -4.48 -8.31 -2.05
CA SER A 77 -4.82 -7.24 -2.98
C SER A 77 -6.19 -6.68 -2.68
N VAL A 78 -6.34 -5.37 -2.80
CA VAL A 78 -7.61 -4.67 -2.60
C VAL A 78 -7.90 -3.78 -3.80
N LYS A 79 -9.20 -3.66 -4.11
CA LYS A 79 -9.72 -2.75 -5.12
C LYS A 79 -10.27 -1.50 -4.44
N LEU A 80 -9.75 -0.35 -4.84
CA LEU A 80 -10.20 0.96 -4.41
C LEU A 80 -10.96 1.59 -5.56
N MET A 81 -12.27 1.78 -5.42
CA MET A 81 -13.03 2.48 -6.44
C MET A 81 -12.62 3.95 -6.46
N ARG A 82 -12.73 4.59 -7.63
CA ARG A 82 -12.48 6.02 -7.77
C ARG A 82 -13.27 6.86 -6.75
N ALA A 83 -14.57 6.58 -6.61
CA ALA A 83 -15.45 7.29 -5.67
C ALA A 83 -14.94 7.18 -4.22
N GLU A 84 -14.50 6.00 -3.79
CA GLU A 84 -14.01 5.77 -2.42
C GLU A 84 -12.73 6.58 -2.14
N LEU A 85 -11.84 6.72 -3.13
CA LEU A 85 -10.64 7.56 -3.00
C LEU A 85 -10.99 9.05 -2.94
N GLU A 86 -11.99 9.48 -3.70
CA GLU A 86 -12.48 10.87 -3.68
C GLU A 86 -13.14 11.19 -2.33
N GLU A 87 -13.99 10.30 -1.83
CA GLU A 87 -14.61 10.41 -0.50
C GLU A 87 -13.55 10.41 0.61
N TYR A 88 -12.58 9.50 0.54
CA TYR A 88 -11.51 9.41 1.53
C TYR A 88 -10.72 10.71 1.62
N ARG A 89 -10.30 11.26 0.47
CA ARG A 89 -9.60 12.54 0.38
C ARG A 89 -10.42 13.70 0.91
N ALA A 90 -11.72 13.74 0.60
CA ALA A 90 -12.63 14.74 1.15
C ALA A 90 -12.70 14.65 2.68
N SER A 91 -12.74 13.44 3.25
CA SER A 91 -12.75 13.23 4.71
C SER A 91 -11.41 13.59 5.39
N THR A 92 -10.27 13.39 4.73
CA THR A 92 -8.95 13.70 5.33
C THR A 92 -8.65 15.20 5.37
N VAL A 93 -9.27 16.01 4.50
CA VAL A 93 -9.11 17.47 4.51
C VAL A 93 -9.83 18.08 5.72
N VAL A 94 -11.00 17.56 6.09
CA VAL A 94 -11.81 18.08 7.21
C VAL A 94 -11.14 17.87 8.58
N THR A 95 -10.28 16.85 8.73
CA THR A 95 -9.63 16.53 10.01
C THR A 95 -8.36 17.33 10.29
N LYS A 96 -7.73 17.96 9.28
CA LYS A 96 -6.50 18.74 9.47
C LYS A 96 -6.72 20.21 9.85
N GLU A 97 -7.95 20.72 9.80
CA GLU A 97 -8.28 22.12 10.16
C GLU A 97 -8.69 22.33 11.63
N SER A 98 -8.72 21.29 12.47
CA SER A 98 -9.06 21.42 13.91
C SER A 98 -7.85 21.37 14.85
N SER A 99 -6.65 21.67 14.37
CA SER A 99 -5.47 21.95 15.21
C SER A 99 -4.67 23.08 14.59
N ALA A 100 -5.19 24.29 14.73
CA ALA A 100 -4.46 25.53 14.62
C ALA A 100 -4.71 26.35 15.89
#